data_AF-A0AAU8DU07-F1
#
_entry.id   AF-A0AAU8DU07-F1
#
_cell.length_a   1.000
_cell.length_b   1.000
_cell.length_c   1.000
_cell.angle_alpha   90.00
_cell.angle_beta   90.00
_cell.angle_gamma   90.00
#
_symmetry.space_group_name_H-M   'P 1'
#
loop_
_entity.id
_entity.type
_entity.pdbx_description
1 polymer ?
#
loop_
_entity_poly.entity_id
_entity_poly.type
_entity_poly.pdbx_seq_one_letter_code
_entity_poly.pdbx_strand_id
1 'polypeptide(L)'
;MTAPARPGFLGSDVEAQQRFDSCLTTAAQSFTSVRTRISKQLAGLEWYGTDGTSFRQLWESSCAPALQRISEAMTTAAGAVSRQREQQEKASRASGDIVVLGASSPVGAADAPASAGGGGTAAAPPADPATLATPASSTTGGPVALQVPFYSQLVAGNGFTPGNTACFKASKAMAAQLGAEVLGPDQRIQVAAGEHSDGSVRPDAAQAAAGRSYLDQQLDSGRPVVVGVSHKGAYNGNVDGITDHFVIVTGRGTDVDGGTYYTFNDPATSHASKGSDANVANRFQVGENGVLVSTGATARGSVVDRHIEVSMVRRNR
;
A
#
# COMPACT_ATOMS: atom_id res chain seq x y z
N MET A 1 -41.04 -6.86 -8.51
CA MET A 1 -41.38 -7.68 -7.33
C MET A 1 -40.29 -8.73 -7.18
N THR A 2 -39.58 -8.91 -6.07
CA THR A 2 -39.39 -8.09 -4.85
C THR A 2 -38.04 -8.55 -4.27
N ALA A 3 -37.13 -7.64 -3.90
CA ALA A 3 -35.87 -8.06 -3.27
C ALA A 3 -36.16 -8.60 -1.86
N PRO A 4 -35.58 -9.74 -1.43
CA PRO A 4 -35.77 -10.23 -0.08
C PRO A 4 -35.04 -9.31 0.91
N ALA A 5 -35.79 -8.71 1.83
CA ALA A 5 -35.22 -7.94 2.93
C ALA A 5 -34.44 -8.86 3.88
N ARG A 6 -33.23 -8.47 4.25
CA ARG A 6 -32.49 -9.07 5.38
C ARG A 6 -32.62 -8.11 6.57
N PRO A 7 -33.26 -8.51 7.69
CA PRO A 7 -33.37 -7.66 8.87
C PRO A 7 -32.07 -7.70 9.70
N GLY A 8 -31.60 -6.54 10.17
CA GLY A 8 -30.47 -6.42 11.10
C GLY A 8 -29.46 -5.34 10.73
N PHE A 9 -29.67 -4.12 11.25
CA PHE A 9 -28.72 -3.00 11.36
C PHE A 9 -27.94 -2.53 10.11
N LEU A 10 -28.42 -1.45 9.48
CA LEU A 10 -27.68 -0.69 8.46
C LEU A 10 -26.65 0.26 9.12
N GLY A 11 -25.54 -0.30 9.61
CA GLY A 11 -24.39 0.46 10.11
C GLY A 11 -23.29 0.60 9.06
N SER A 12 -22.55 1.70 9.07
CA SER A 12 -21.30 1.84 8.30
C SER A 12 -20.10 1.32 9.10
N ASP A 13 -19.14 0.68 8.43
CA ASP A 13 -17.90 0.19 9.04
C ASP A 13 -17.09 1.37 9.66
N VAL A 14 -17.05 1.37 11.00
CA VAL A 14 -16.40 2.38 11.85
C VAL A 14 -14.88 2.33 11.72
N GLU A 15 -14.29 1.14 11.55
CA GLU A 15 -12.85 0.96 11.40
C GLU A 15 -12.39 1.35 9.99
N ALA A 16 -13.18 1.07 8.95
CA ALA A 16 -12.94 1.60 7.62
C ALA A 16 -13.03 3.14 7.60
N GLN A 17 -13.99 3.73 8.32
CA GLN A 17 -14.07 5.19 8.49
C GLN A 17 -12.86 5.77 9.22
N GLN A 18 -12.31 5.07 10.22
CA GLN A 18 -11.09 5.46 10.93
C GLN A 18 -9.80 5.31 10.11
N ARG A 19 -9.74 4.35 9.19
CA ARG A 19 -8.63 4.29 8.22
C ARG A 19 -8.72 5.42 7.21
N PHE A 20 -9.94 5.77 6.78
CA PHE A 20 -10.17 6.82 5.78
C PHE A 20 -9.94 8.25 6.32
N ASP A 21 -10.39 8.60 7.53
CA ASP A 21 -10.14 9.92 8.11
C ASP A 21 -8.65 10.14 8.46
N SER A 22 -7.97 9.09 8.93
CA SER A 22 -6.51 9.08 9.15
C SER A 22 -5.73 9.27 7.85
N CYS A 23 -6.14 8.61 6.76
CA CYS A 23 -5.55 8.80 5.43
C CYS A 23 -5.72 10.25 4.92
N LEU A 24 -6.94 10.80 4.99
CA LEU A 24 -7.21 12.19 4.60
C LEU A 24 -6.41 13.20 5.43
N THR A 25 -6.26 12.95 6.73
CA THR A 25 -5.48 13.81 7.64
C THR A 25 -3.99 13.77 7.31
N THR A 26 -3.45 12.57 7.03
CA THR A 26 -2.04 12.37 6.67
C THR A 26 -1.72 13.07 5.33
N ALA A 27 -2.58 12.87 4.31
CA ALA A 27 -2.45 13.55 3.02
C ALA A 27 -2.46 15.09 3.16
N ALA A 28 -3.32 15.65 4.02
CA ALA A 28 -3.34 17.09 4.29
C ALA A 28 -2.01 17.60 4.91
N GLN A 29 -1.47 16.88 5.90
CA GLN A 29 -0.18 17.19 6.51
C GLN A 29 0.98 17.10 5.52
N SER A 30 0.92 16.13 4.60
CA SER A 30 1.85 15.99 3.48
C SER A 30 1.82 17.22 2.54
N PHE A 31 0.64 17.65 2.08
CA PHE A 31 0.50 18.87 1.26
C PHE A 31 1.04 20.12 1.98
N THR A 32 0.77 20.26 3.27
CA THR A 32 1.31 21.34 4.12
C THR A 32 2.85 21.28 4.22
N SER A 33 3.42 20.08 4.31
CA SER A 33 4.86 19.84 4.38
C SER A 33 5.56 20.13 3.05
N VAL A 34 4.98 19.69 1.93
CA VAL A 34 5.46 19.99 0.57
C VAL A 34 5.49 21.50 0.31
N ARG A 35 4.39 22.20 0.62
CA ARG A 35 4.31 23.67 0.51
C ARG A 35 5.41 24.37 1.33
N THR A 36 5.62 23.94 2.57
CA THR A 36 6.63 24.50 3.47
C THR A 36 8.05 24.25 2.95
N ARG A 37 8.35 23.03 2.48
CA ARG A 37 9.66 22.66 1.93
C ARG A 37 9.99 23.46 0.68
N ILE A 38 9.07 23.57 -0.27
CA ILE A 38 9.28 24.33 -1.51
C ILE A 38 9.46 25.82 -1.19
N SER A 39 8.63 26.40 -0.32
CA SER A 39 8.77 27.81 0.07
C SER A 39 10.13 28.09 0.72
N LYS A 40 10.62 27.19 1.59
CA LYS A 40 11.97 27.30 2.20
C LYS A 40 13.09 27.17 1.16
N GLN A 41 12.98 26.23 0.21
CA GLN A 41 13.97 26.07 -0.86
C GLN A 41 14.00 27.28 -1.80
N LEU A 42 12.83 27.82 -2.17
CA LEU A 42 12.70 28.99 -3.03
C LEU A 42 13.20 30.29 -2.38
N ALA A 43 13.02 30.44 -1.07
CA ALA A 43 13.57 31.54 -0.29
C ALA A 43 15.10 31.47 -0.15
N GLY A 44 15.66 30.26 -0.08
CA GLY A 44 17.11 30.03 0.00
C GLY A 44 17.85 29.98 -1.35
N LEU A 45 17.14 30.13 -2.48
CA LEU A 45 17.72 30.05 -3.82
C LEU A 45 18.17 31.44 -4.30
N GLU A 46 19.46 31.58 -4.60
CA GLU A 46 20.08 32.76 -5.24
C GLU A 46 19.72 32.88 -6.73
N TRP A 47 18.42 32.90 -7.03
CA TRP A 47 17.88 33.13 -8.36
C TRP A 47 17.51 34.60 -8.52
N TYR A 48 18.44 35.37 -9.09
CA TYR A 48 18.29 36.78 -9.42
C TYR A 48 17.71 37.00 -10.82
N GLY A 49 17.17 38.19 -11.08
CA GLY A 49 16.57 38.57 -12.35
C GLY A 49 15.05 38.37 -12.42
N THR A 50 14.46 38.85 -13.51
CA THR A 50 13.00 38.96 -13.71
C THR A 50 12.27 37.63 -13.56
N ASP A 51 12.84 36.54 -14.08
CA ASP A 51 12.21 35.21 -14.03
C ASP A 51 12.09 34.68 -12.60
N GLY A 52 13.14 34.86 -11.79
CA GLY A 52 13.13 34.45 -10.38
C GLY A 52 12.15 35.27 -9.54
N THR A 53 11.98 36.55 -9.83
CA THR A 53 10.92 37.37 -9.22
C THR A 53 9.54 36.91 -9.65
N SER A 54 9.35 36.65 -10.95
CA SER A 54 8.07 36.24 -11.53
C SER A 54 7.62 34.88 -11.01
N PHE A 55 8.55 33.92 -10.86
CA PHE A 55 8.25 32.60 -10.29
C PHE A 55 7.91 32.68 -8.80
N ARG A 56 8.61 33.51 -8.00
CA ARG A 56 8.25 33.75 -6.58
C ARG A 56 6.84 34.32 -6.46
N GLN A 57 6.50 35.32 -7.27
CA GLN A 57 5.15 35.89 -7.32
C GLN A 57 4.08 34.86 -7.75
N LEU A 58 4.35 34.01 -8.73
CA LEU A 58 3.46 32.91 -9.14
C LEU A 58 3.26 31.89 -8.02
N TRP A 59 4.35 31.51 -7.34
CA TRP A 59 4.33 30.57 -6.22
C TRP A 59 3.47 31.09 -5.06
N GLU A 60 3.69 32.34 -4.65
CA GLU A 60 2.99 33.00 -3.54
C GLU A 60 1.51 33.25 -3.84
N SER A 61 1.19 33.72 -5.06
CA SER A 61 -0.18 34.08 -5.44
C SER A 61 -1.07 32.88 -5.78
N SER A 62 -0.48 31.81 -6.35
CA SER A 62 -1.26 30.74 -7.00
C SER A 62 -0.94 29.36 -6.43
N CYS A 63 0.32 28.94 -6.44
CA CYS A 63 0.69 27.56 -6.10
C CYS A 63 0.53 27.25 -4.60
N ALA A 64 1.14 28.06 -3.72
CA ALA A 64 1.08 27.84 -2.29
C ALA A 64 -0.36 27.94 -1.72
N PRO A 65 -1.21 28.90 -2.16
CA PRO A 65 -2.63 28.92 -1.78
C PRO A 65 -3.47 27.77 -2.37
N ALA A 66 -3.10 27.21 -3.53
CA ALA A 66 -3.77 26.02 -4.06
C ALA A 66 -3.48 24.78 -3.20
N LEU A 67 -2.21 24.55 -2.83
CA LEU A 67 -1.82 23.44 -1.93
C LEU A 67 -2.48 23.58 -0.55
N GLN A 68 -2.58 24.80 -0.03
CA GLN A 68 -3.28 25.08 1.23
C GLN A 68 -4.77 24.70 1.16
N ARG A 69 -5.49 25.15 0.12
CA ARG A 69 -6.92 24.83 -0.05
C ARG A 69 -7.19 23.33 -0.18
N ILE A 70 -6.28 22.57 -0.80
CA ILE A 70 -6.37 21.10 -0.85
C ILE A 70 -6.23 20.49 0.55
N SER A 71 -5.23 20.92 1.32
CA SER A 71 -5.03 20.49 2.71
C SER A 71 -6.24 20.80 3.61
N GLU A 72 -6.81 22.00 3.47
CA GLU A 72 -7.99 22.44 4.22
C GLU A 72 -9.26 21.64 3.83
N ALA A 73 -9.45 21.36 2.54
CA ALA A 73 -10.55 20.53 2.06
C ALA A 73 -10.44 19.08 2.56
N MET A 74 -9.24 18.49 2.52
CA MET A 74 -8.98 17.15 3.07
C MET A 74 -9.22 17.08 4.58
N THR A 75 -8.75 18.08 5.34
CA THR A 75 -9.02 18.20 6.78
C THR A 75 -10.52 18.34 7.08
N THR A 76 -11.24 19.11 6.26
CA THR A 76 -12.70 19.28 6.36
C THR A 76 -13.44 17.97 6.09
N ALA A 77 -13.01 17.20 5.09
CA ALA A 77 -13.55 15.89 4.76
C ALA A 77 -13.29 14.86 5.87
N ALA A 78 -12.06 14.80 6.40
CA ALA A 78 -11.71 13.96 7.54
C ALA A 78 -12.60 14.26 8.77
N GLY A 79 -12.77 15.55 9.09
CA GLY A 79 -13.67 15.98 10.16
C GLY A 79 -15.14 15.64 9.94
N ALA A 80 -15.62 15.59 8.69
CA ALA A 80 -16.96 15.13 8.37
C ALA A 80 -17.12 13.62 8.60
N VAL A 81 -16.13 12.82 8.22
CA VAL A 81 -16.09 11.37 8.44
C VAL A 81 -16.03 11.05 9.94
N SER A 82 -15.20 11.73 10.73
CA SER A 82 -15.16 11.55 12.20
C SER A 82 -16.53 11.82 12.83
N ARG A 83 -17.20 12.92 12.47
CA ARG A 83 -18.53 13.24 12.99
C ARG A 83 -19.57 12.18 12.64
N GLN A 84 -19.52 11.61 11.43
CA GLN A 84 -20.40 10.51 11.04
C GLN A 84 -20.11 9.23 11.84
N ARG A 85 -18.83 8.87 12.05
CA ARG A 85 -18.43 7.76 12.92
C ARG A 85 -18.96 7.95 14.34
N GLU A 86 -18.74 9.10 14.96
CA GLU A 86 -19.19 9.41 16.32
C GLU A 86 -20.73 9.31 16.46
N GLN A 87 -21.48 9.68 15.42
CA GLN A 87 -22.93 9.53 15.38
C GLN A 87 -23.35 8.05 15.28
N GLN A 88 -22.65 7.24 14.48
CA GLN A 88 -22.88 5.79 14.36
C GLN A 88 -22.54 5.04 15.66
N GLU A 89 -21.45 5.40 16.34
CA GLU A 89 -21.11 4.86 17.67
C GLU A 89 -22.18 5.21 18.71
N LYS A 90 -22.66 6.46 18.73
CA LYS A 90 -23.74 6.89 19.64
C LYS A 90 -25.05 6.16 19.34
N ALA A 91 -25.43 5.99 18.08
CA ALA A 91 -26.62 5.25 17.68
C ALA A 91 -26.53 3.76 18.04
N SER A 92 -25.34 3.16 17.89
CA SER A 92 -25.08 1.77 18.26
C SER A 92 -25.16 1.55 19.77
N ARG A 93 -24.59 2.46 20.57
CA ARG A 93 -24.71 2.42 22.04
C ARG A 93 -26.14 2.64 22.51
N ALA A 94 -26.88 3.61 21.94
CA ALA A 94 -28.29 3.83 22.26
C ALA A 94 -29.20 2.65 21.88
N SER A 95 -28.80 1.84 20.88
CA SER A 95 -29.51 0.60 20.50
C SER A 95 -29.16 -0.60 21.40
N GLY A 96 -28.11 -0.49 22.23
CA GLY A 96 -27.66 -1.54 23.15
C GLY A 96 -28.39 -1.57 24.50
N ASP A 97 -29.13 -0.51 24.85
CA ASP A 97 -29.77 -0.33 26.16
C ASP A 97 -31.17 -0.97 26.28
N ILE A 98 -31.55 -1.89 25.39
CA ILE A 98 -32.68 -2.81 25.66
C ILE A 98 -32.19 -3.91 26.60
N VAL A 99 -32.01 -3.54 27.87
CA VAL A 99 -31.82 -4.48 28.97
C VAL A 99 -33.09 -5.32 29.10
N VAL A 100 -32.94 -6.65 29.05
CA VAL A 100 -34.02 -7.58 29.41
C VAL A 100 -34.30 -7.44 30.91
N LEU A 101 -35.30 -6.62 31.25
CA LEU A 101 -35.79 -6.47 32.62
C LEU A 101 -36.66 -7.66 33.02
N GLY A 102 -36.00 -8.74 33.41
CA GLY A 102 -36.60 -9.82 34.20
C GLY A 102 -36.07 -9.80 35.63
N ALA A 103 -36.75 -9.07 36.54
CA ALA A 103 -36.96 -9.42 37.96
C ALA A 103 -37.48 -8.23 38.78
N SER A 104 -38.31 -8.54 39.78
CA SER A 104 -38.89 -7.58 40.73
C SER A 104 -37.86 -7.04 41.75
N SER A 105 -38.06 -5.79 42.16
CA SER A 105 -37.38 -5.06 43.26
C SER A 105 -37.73 -5.63 44.67
N PRO A 106 -37.31 -5.04 45.82
CA PRO A 106 -36.41 -3.87 46.07
C PRO A 106 -35.43 -3.99 47.30
N VAL A 107 -34.76 -2.85 47.62
CA VAL A 107 -34.43 -2.27 48.97
C VAL A 107 -32.94 -2.15 49.39
N GLY A 108 -32.54 -0.94 49.84
CA GLY A 108 -31.36 -0.61 50.69
C GLY A 108 -30.16 -0.02 49.92
N ALA A 109 -29.69 1.24 50.07
CA ALA A 109 -29.29 2.04 51.24
C ALA A 109 -28.08 1.43 52.02
N ALA A 110 -26.99 2.14 52.37
CA ALA A 110 -26.49 3.49 52.02
C ALA A 110 -24.98 3.59 52.38
N ASP A 111 -24.36 4.75 52.08
CA ASP A 111 -23.12 5.31 52.67
C ASP A 111 -21.72 4.71 52.41
N ALA A 112 -20.76 5.63 52.34
CA ALA A 112 -19.29 5.47 52.36
C ALA A 112 -18.74 5.97 53.73
N PRO A 113 -17.42 6.11 54.04
CA PRO A 113 -16.21 5.93 53.22
C PRO A 113 -14.99 5.27 53.94
N ALA A 114 -13.80 5.39 53.30
CA ALA A 114 -12.44 5.52 53.87
C ALA A 114 -11.59 4.29 54.31
N SER A 115 -10.56 4.00 53.48
CA SER A 115 -9.09 3.99 53.76
C SER A 115 -8.40 3.04 54.77
N ALA A 116 -7.10 2.79 54.46
CA ALA A 116 -6.05 2.05 55.19
C ALA A 116 -6.20 0.50 55.30
N GLY A 117 -5.13 -0.32 55.28
CA GLY A 117 -3.70 -0.04 55.02
C GLY A 117 -2.78 -1.22 55.43
N GLY A 118 -1.63 -1.38 54.75
CA GLY A 118 -0.56 -2.36 55.06
C GLY A 118 -0.68 -3.73 54.35
N GLY A 119 0.40 -4.44 53.97
CA GLY A 119 1.82 -4.10 54.00
C GLY A 119 2.71 -5.31 54.38
N GLY A 120 3.59 -5.78 53.48
CA GLY A 120 4.60 -6.80 53.81
C GLY A 120 5.16 -7.65 52.65
N THR A 121 6.34 -7.25 52.13
CA THR A 121 7.56 -8.07 51.86
C THR A 121 7.43 -9.50 51.28
N ALA A 122 8.18 -9.96 50.26
CA ALA A 122 9.23 -9.43 49.37
C ALA A 122 9.36 -10.43 48.15
N ALA A 123 10.34 -10.46 47.22
CA ALA A 123 11.63 -9.79 47.00
C ALA A 123 11.97 -9.76 45.48
N ALA A 124 13.19 -9.33 45.08
CA ALA A 124 13.67 -9.26 43.69
C ALA A 124 15.22 -9.26 43.64
N PRO A 125 15.93 -9.36 42.48
CA PRO A 125 15.59 -9.78 41.09
C PRO A 125 16.61 -10.89 40.62
N PRO A 126 17.09 -11.05 39.35
CA PRO A 126 16.66 -10.56 38.01
C PRO A 126 16.63 -11.63 36.87
N ALA A 127 16.03 -11.28 35.71
CA ALA A 127 16.54 -11.45 34.33
C ALA A 127 15.40 -11.45 33.28
N ASP A 128 15.63 -10.79 32.15
CA ASP A 128 14.66 -10.33 31.15
C ASP A 128 13.84 -11.42 30.41
N PRO A 129 12.53 -11.18 30.13
CA PRO A 129 11.87 -11.72 28.95
C PRO A 129 12.15 -10.82 27.74
N ALA A 130 12.53 -11.45 26.63
CA ALA A 130 12.99 -10.77 25.41
C ALA A 130 12.04 -9.65 24.94
N THR A 131 12.61 -8.48 24.70
CA THR A 131 11.96 -7.40 23.94
C THR A 131 11.57 -7.95 22.57
N LEU A 132 10.27 -7.97 22.28
CA LEU A 132 9.79 -8.14 20.91
C LEU A 132 10.18 -6.90 20.12
N ALA A 133 11.39 -6.94 19.56
CA ALA A 133 11.86 -5.92 18.63
C ALA A 133 10.95 -5.98 17.39
N THR A 134 10.12 -4.95 17.24
CA THR A 134 9.52 -4.58 15.95
C THR A 134 10.64 -4.62 14.91
N PRO A 135 10.51 -5.37 13.79
CA PRO A 135 11.48 -5.28 12.72
C PRO A 135 11.43 -3.87 12.17
N ALA A 136 12.44 -3.06 12.52
CA ALA A 136 12.57 -1.70 12.03
C ALA A 136 12.60 -1.73 10.50
N SER A 137 11.84 -0.85 9.87
CA SER A 137 11.88 -0.64 8.42
C SER A 137 13.31 -0.34 7.99
N SER A 138 13.98 -1.34 7.43
CA SER A 138 15.37 -1.24 6.98
C SER A 138 15.41 -0.47 5.66
N THR A 139 15.33 0.86 5.73
CA THR A 139 15.43 1.76 4.58
C THR A 139 16.83 1.72 3.97
N THR A 140 17.10 0.70 3.15
CA THR A 140 18.36 0.55 2.43
C THR A 140 18.17 1.10 1.01
N GLY A 141 18.76 2.28 0.79
CA GLY A 141 18.87 2.92 -0.52
C GLY A 141 17.77 3.92 -0.84
N GLY A 142 18.13 5.00 -1.53
CA GLY A 142 17.22 6.07 -1.95
C GLY A 142 16.34 5.69 -3.15
N PRO A 143 15.60 6.66 -3.74
CA PRO A 143 14.80 6.42 -4.93
C PRO A 143 15.65 5.91 -6.10
N VAL A 144 15.14 4.91 -6.83
CA VAL A 144 15.76 4.32 -8.02
C VAL A 144 14.70 4.26 -9.13
N ALA A 145 15.06 4.72 -10.33
CA ALA A 145 14.25 4.55 -11.53
C ALA A 145 15.17 4.05 -12.65
N LEU A 146 15.00 2.78 -13.04
CA LEU A 146 15.79 2.17 -14.10
C LEU A 146 15.10 2.40 -15.45
N GLN A 147 15.88 2.73 -16.48
CA GLN A 147 15.36 3.02 -17.83
C GLN A 147 15.05 1.72 -18.59
N VAL A 148 14.06 0.97 -18.12
CA VAL A 148 13.62 -0.29 -18.72
C VAL A 148 12.60 0.01 -19.83
N PRO A 149 12.89 -0.32 -21.11
CA PRO A 149 11.95 -0.06 -22.19
C PRO A 149 10.69 -0.93 -22.03
N PHE A 150 9.53 -0.36 -22.32
CA PHE A 150 8.26 -1.07 -22.27
C PHE A 150 8.09 -2.03 -23.46
N TYR A 151 7.96 -3.33 -23.20
CA TYR A 151 7.59 -4.34 -24.21
C TYR A 151 6.23 -4.96 -23.91
N SER A 152 5.29 -4.77 -24.83
CA SER A 152 4.00 -5.46 -24.82
C SER A 152 4.15 -6.95 -25.13
N GLN A 153 3.49 -7.82 -24.38
CA GLN A 153 3.41 -9.24 -24.72
C GLN A 153 2.64 -9.52 -26.02
N LEU A 154 1.92 -8.53 -26.55
CA LEU A 154 1.06 -8.64 -27.74
C LEU A 154 1.76 -8.17 -29.03
N VAL A 155 2.96 -7.60 -28.93
CA VAL A 155 3.67 -6.97 -30.04
C VAL A 155 4.98 -7.72 -30.35
N ALA A 156 5.20 -8.02 -31.63
CA ALA A 156 6.41 -8.69 -32.11
C ALA A 156 7.64 -7.75 -32.12
N GLY A 157 8.83 -8.31 -32.36
CA GLY A 157 10.08 -7.55 -32.55
C GLY A 157 11.01 -7.50 -31.34
N ASN A 158 10.55 -7.89 -30.15
CA ASN A 158 11.29 -7.77 -28.89
C ASN A 158 11.97 -9.09 -28.44
N GLY A 159 12.38 -9.95 -29.39
CA GLY A 159 13.10 -11.20 -29.09
C GLY A 159 12.25 -12.36 -28.54
N PHE A 160 10.91 -12.27 -28.57
CA PHE A 160 10.01 -13.35 -28.19
C PHE A 160 8.78 -13.45 -29.11
N THR A 161 8.12 -14.61 -29.10
CA THR A 161 6.82 -14.81 -29.77
C THR A 161 5.70 -14.16 -28.94
N PRO A 162 4.97 -13.16 -29.47
CA PRO A 162 3.89 -12.51 -28.75
C PRO A 162 2.67 -13.42 -28.57
N GLY A 163 1.82 -13.08 -27.61
CA GLY A 163 0.53 -13.75 -27.36
C GLY A 163 -0.04 -13.48 -25.96
N ASN A 164 -1.27 -13.94 -25.73
CA ASN A 164 -2.02 -13.71 -24.48
C ASN A 164 -1.39 -14.38 -23.23
N THR A 165 -0.37 -15.22 -23.40
CA THR A 165 0.38 -15.89 -22.32
C THR A 165 1.88 -15.54 -22.34
N ALA A 166 2.30 -14.53 -23.10
CA ALA A 166 3.70 -14.17 -23.26
C ALA A 166 4.24 -13.17 -22.21
N CYS A 167 3.50 -12.86 -21.14
CA CYS A 167 3.89 -11.93 -20.08
C CYS A 167 5.30 -12.21 -19.51
N PHE A 168 5.59 -13.46 -19.11
CA PHE A 168 6.92 -13.83 -18.62
C PHE A 168 8.04 -13.63 -19.67
N LYS A 169 7.75 -13.89 -20.95
CA LYS A 169 8.73 -13.71 -22.04
C LYS A 169 9.01 -12.23 -22.28
N ALA A 170 7.97 -11.39 -22.27
CA ALA A 170 8.09 -9.94 -22.37
C ALA A 170 8.86 -9.36 -21.18
N SER A 171 8.52 -9.75 -19.94
CA SER A 171 9.25 -9.32 -18.74
C SER A 171 10.70 -9.77 -18.74
N LYS A 172 11.02 -11.00 -19.18
CA LYS A 172 12.42 -11.45 -19.34
C LYS A 172 13.16 -10.67 -20.44
N ALA A 173 12.50 -10.34 -21.55
CA ALA A 173 13.10 -9.53 -22.61
C ALA A 173 13.37 -8.09 -22.17
N MET A 174 12.48 -7.49 -21.36
CA MET A 174 12.70 -6.19 -20.73
C MET A 174 13.87 -6.24 -19.73
N ALA A 175 13.97 -7.27 -18.90
CA ALA A 175 15.07 -7.44 -17.93
C ALA A 175 16.44 -7.52 -18.62
N ALA A 176 16.52 -8.25 -19.74
CA ALA A 176 17.74 -8.44 -20.50
C ALA A 176 18.32 -7.12 -21.09
N GLN A 177 17.50 -6.07 -21.27
CA GLN A 177 17.98 -4.77 -21.76
C GLN A 177 18.95 -4.08 -20.78
N LEU A 178 18.86 -4.41 -19.49
CA LEU A 178 19.76 -3.95 -18.44
C LEU A 178 20.69 -5.09 -17.95
N GLY A 179 20.91 -6.10 -18.78
CA GLY A 179 21.84 -7.20 -18.52
C GLY A 179 21.41 -8.20 -17.46
N ALA A 180 20.16 -8.15 -16.96
CA ALA A 180 19.68 -9.04 -15.91
C ALA A 180 19.24 -10.41 -16.47
N GLU A 181 19.90 -11.50 -16.06
CA GLU A 181 19.54 -12.85 -16.52
C GLU A 181 18.51 -13.51 -15.58
N VAL A 182 17.22 -13.42 -15.92
CA VAL A 182 16.14 -14.00 -15.12
C VAL A 182 16.25 -15.54 -15.05
N LEU A 183 16.49 -16.05 -13.83
CA LEU A 183 16.71 -17.46 -13.49
C LEU A 183 15.42 -18.30 -13.48
N GLY A 184 15.60 -19.62 -13.34
CA GLY A 184 14.53 -20.61 -13.27
C GLY A 184 13.58 -20.41 -12.06
N PRO A 185 12.37 -20.99 -12.10
CA PRO A 185 11.40 -20.84 -11.02
C PRO A 185 11.79 -21.65 -9.77
N ASP A 186 12.67 -22.64 -9.90
CA ASP A 186 13.34 -23.35 -8.83
C ASP A 186 14.20 -22.43 -7.94
N GLN A 187 14.71 -21.33 -8.49
CA GLN A 187 15.54 -20.35 -7.77
C GLN A 187 14.77 -19.10 -7.31
N ARG A 188 13.43 -19.14 -7.33
CA ARG A 188 12.57 -18.01 -6.91
C ARG A 188 12.58 -17.79 -5.40
N ILE A 189 12.19 -16.59 -4.98
CA ILE A 189 11.68 -16.34 -3.63
C ILE A 189 10.17 -16.53 -3.70
N GLN A 190 9.62 -17.51 -2.99
CA GLN A 190 8.18 -17.80 -2.95
C GLN A 190 7.53 -16.91 -1.91
N VAL A 191 6.87 -15.82 -2.33
CA VAL A 191 6.28 -14.84 -1.42
C VAL A 191 4.94 -15.32 -0.86
N ALA A 192 4.13 -16.00 -1.66
CA ALA A 192 2.82 -16.50 -1.28
C ALA A 192 2.80 -18.02 -0.99
N ALA A 193 2.07 -18.45 0.04
CA ALA A 193 1.79 -19.84 0.35
C ALA A 193 0.42 -20.33 -0.21
N GLY A 194 -0.38 -19.42 -0.77
CA GLY A 194 -1.66 -19.71 -1.42
C GLY A 194 -2.36 -18.43 -1.86
N GLU A 195 -3.57 -18.56 -2.38
CA GLU A 195 -4.40 -17.45 -2.87
C GLU A 195 -5.87 -17.56 -2.43
N HIS A 196 -6.60 -16.47 -2.63
CA HIS A 196 -8.04 -16.35 -2.45
C HIS A 196 -8.73 -16.23 -3.82
N SER A 197 -10.05 -16.46 -3.88
CA SER A 197 -10.82 -16.46 -5.12
C SER A 197 -10.82 -15.11 -5.87
N ASP A 198 -10.51 -14.01 -5.19
CA ASP A 198 -10.42 -12.66 -5.74
C ASP A 198 -9.04 -12.30 -6.31
N GLY A 199 -8.03 -13.15 -6.10
CA GLY A 199 -6.65 -12.95 -6.52
C GLY A 199 -5.73 -12.35 -5.45
N SER A 200 -6.23 -12.03 -4.25
CA SER A 200 -5.36 -11.72 -3.11
C SER A 200 -4.58 -12.96 -2.67
N VAL A 201 -3.36 -12.79 -2.17
CA VAL A 201 -2.50 -13.90 -1.77
C VAL A 201 -2.44 -14.07 -0.25
N ARG A 202 -2.00 -15.26 0.19
CA ARG A 202 -1.62 -15.54 1.58
C ARG A 202 -0.10 -15.47 1.66
N PRO A 203 0.50 -14.33 1.99
CA PRO A 203 1.95 -14.20 2.02
C PRO A 203 2.54 -14.96 3.21
N ASP A 204 3.74 -15.50 3.01
CA ASP A 204 4.69 -15.74 4.10
C ASP A 204 5.41 -14.41 4.38
N ALA A 205 5.26 -13.87 5.58
CA ALA A 205 5.79 -12.54 5.92
C ALA A 205 7.33 -12.46 5.84
N ALA A 206 8.03 -13.57 6.13
CA ALA A 206 9.48 -13.63 6.05
C ALA A 206 9.94 -13.70 4.58
N GLN A 207 9.25 -14.45 3.72
CA GLN A 207 9.51 -14.46 2.28
C GLN A 207 9.13 -13.16 1.60
N ALA A 208 8.07 -12.48 2.04
CA ALA A 208 7.69 -11.15 1.56
C ALA A 208 8.78 -10.11 1.89
N ALA A 209 9.31 -10.14 3.11
CA ALA A 209 10.45 -9.31 3.51
C ALA A 209 11.73 -9.64 2.72
N ALA A 210 12.05 -10.93 2.54
CA ALA A 210 13.19 -11.38 1.75
C ALA A 210 13.05 -11.00 0.26
N GLY A 211 11.84 -11.06 -0.28
CA GLY A 211 11.50 -10.62 -1.63
C GLY A 211 11.76 -9.13 -1.82
N ARG A 212 11.26 -8.28 -0.90
CA ARG A 212 11.51 -6.83 -0.94
C ARG A 212 13.00 -6.48 -0.80
N SER A 213 13.70 -7.08 0.17
CA SER A 213 15.15 -6.90 0.33
C SER A 213 15.94 -7.31 -0.91
N TYR A 214 15.51 -8.37 -1.62
CA TYR A 214 16.10 -8.74 -2.89
C TYR A 214 15.81 -7.72 -4.01
N LEU A 215 14.58 -7.23 -4.12
CA LEU A 215 14.23 -6.15 -5.06
C LEU A 215 15.12 -4.92 -4.84
N ASP A 216 15.24 -4.46 -3.59
CA ASP A 216 16.08 -3.31 -3.22
C ASP A 216 17.54 -3.53 -3.66
N GLN A 217 18.14 -4.67 -3.33
CA GLN A 217 19.51 -5.01 -3.73
C GLN A 217 19.71 -5.03 -5.26
N GLN A 218 18.75 -5.57 -6.01
CA GLN A 218 18.86 -5.62 -7.47
C GLN A 218 18.70 -4.22 -8.10
N LEU A 219 17.74 -3.42 -7.61
CA LEU A 219 17.53 -2.05 -8.05
C LEU A 219 18.76 -1.16 -7.76
N ASP A 220 19.36 -1.26 -6.57
CA ASP A 220 20.63 -0.61 -6.24
C ASP A 220 21.79 -1.05 -7.14
N SER A 221 21.72 -2.28 -7.67
CA SER A 221 22.69 -2.81 -8.64
C SER A 221 22.36 -2.45 -10.10
N GLY A 222 21.35 -1.61 -10.36
CA GLY A 222 20.91 -1.26 -11.71
C GLY A 222 20.15 -2.36 -12.45
N ARG A 223 19.73 -3.44 -11.77
CA ARG A 223 19.07 -4.61 -12.39
C ARG A 223 17.56 -4.63 -12.06
N PRO A 224 16.67 -4.60 -13.06
CA PRO A 224 15.24 -4.76 -12.84
C PRO A 224 14.90 -6.23 -12.55
N VAL A 225 13.75 -6.49 -11.94
CA VAL A 225 13.41 -7.84 -11.42
C VAL A 225 12.04 -8.28 -11.87
N VAL A 226 11.95 -9.47 -12.45
CA VAL A 226 10.66 -10.07 -12.83
C VAL A 226 9.97 -10.65 -11.61
N VAL A 227 8.72 -10.27 -11.40
CA VAL A 227 7.87 -10.80 -10.32
C VAL A 227 6.66 -11.52 -10.91
N GLY A 228 6.30 -12.63 -10.27
CA GLY A 228 5.02 -13.30 -10.48
C GLY A 228 3.97 -12.63 -9.61
N VAL A 229 2.77 -12.44 -10.17
CA VAL A 229 1.61 -11.92 -9.45
C VAL A 229 0.39 -12.82 -9.64
N SER A 230 -0.55 -12.75 -8.71
CA SER A 230 -1.92 -13.22 -8.87
C SER A 230 -2.86 -12.03 -9.11
N HIS A 231 -3.77 -12.17 -10.07
CA HIS A 231 -4.81 -11.16 -10.39
C HIS A 231 -6.26 -11.70 -10.38
N LYS A 232 -6.43 -13.00 -10.09
CA LYS A 232 -7.69 -13.72 -9.86
C LYS A 232 -7.32 -15.05 -9.17
N GLY A 233 -8.23 -15.63 -8.40
CA GLY A 233 -7.98 -16.95 -7.82
C GLY A 233 -8.22 -18.12 -8.79
N ALA A 234 -7.86 -19.30 -8.30
CA ALA A 234 -7.93 -20.62 -8.94
C ALA A 234 -7.04 -20.78 -10.19
N TYR A 235 -5.86 -20.16 -10.21
CA TYR A 235 -4.86 -20.44 -11.25
C TYR A 235 -3.95 -21.61 -10.85
N ASN A 236 -3.59 -22.48 -11.80
CA ASN A 236 -2.72 -23.64 -11.53
C ASN A 236 -1.85 -24.02 -12.75
N GLY A 237 -1.30 -23.02 -13.45
CA GLY A 237 -0.48 -23.21 -14.65
C GLY A 237 1.02 -22.96 -14.47
N ASN A 238 1.44 -22.33 -13.36
CA ASN A 238 2.83 -22.11 -12.98
C ASN A 238 3.19 -22.99 -11.78
N VAL A 239 4.48 -23.24 -11.56
CA VAL A 239 4.98 -24.24 -10.58
C VAL A 239 4.63 -23.95 -9.12
N ASP A 240 4.18 -22.73 -8.81
CA ASP A 240 3.73 -22.31 -7.49
C ASP A 240 2.22 -22.49 -7.27
N GLY A 241 1.44 -22.78 -8.32
CA GLY A 241 -0.02 -22.90 -8.24
C GLY A 241 -0.73 -21.60 -7.86
N ILE A 242 -0.11 -20.44 -8.12
CA ILE A 242 -0.62 -19.11 -7.74
C ILE A 242 -0.39 -18.11 -8.87
N THR A 243 0.87 -17.92 -9.30
CA THR A 243 1.21 -16.87 -10.27
C THR A 243 0.46 -17.05 -11.59
N ASP A 244 -0.43 -16.13 -11.94
CA ASP A 244 -1.17 -16.16 -13.21
C ASP A 244 -0.69 -15.13 -14.24
N HIS A 245 0.11 -14.16 -13.78
CA HIS A 245 0.69 -13.11 -14.60
C HIS A 245 2.11 -12.72 -14.14
N PHE A 246 2.87 -12.05 -15.00
CA PHE A 246 4.23 -11.58 -14.71
C PHE A 246 4.42 -10.14 -15.16
N VAL A 247 4.97 -9.33 -14.26
CA VAL A 247 5.41 -7.95 -14.53
C VAL A 247 6.89 -7.80 -14.19
N ILE A 248 7.51 -6.67 -14.53
CA ILE A 248 8.90 -6.39 -14.17
C ILE A 248 8.99 -5.12 -13.33
N VAL A 249 9.57 -5.23 -12.14
CA VAL A 249 9.87 -4.10 -11.24
C VAL A 249 11.05 -3.32 -11.81
N THR A 250 10.85 -2.03 -12.03
CA THR A 250 11.79 -1.10 -12.69
C THR A 250 12.39 -0.07 -11.74
N GLY A 251 11.87 0.07 -10.53
CA GLY A 251 12.31 1.11 -9.61
C GLY A 251 11.67 1.01 -8.23
N ARG A 252 12.16 1.85 -7.33
CA ARG A 252 11.56 2.09 -6.01
C ARG A 252 11.53 3.59 -5.71
N GLY A 253 10.57 4.01 -4.92
CA GLY A 253 10.49 5.36 -4.41
C GLY A 253 9.85 5.39 -3.03
N THR A 254 9.76 6.60 -2.49
CA THR A 254 9.05 6.85 -1.23
C THR A 254 7.91 7.80 -1.54
N ASP A 255 6.70 7.43 -1.14
CA ASP A 255 5.56 8.32 -1.17
C ASP A 255 5.72 9.43 -0.13
N VAL A 256 4.88 10.45 -0.27
CA VAL A 256 4.92 11.65 0.57
C VAL A 256 4.73 11.38 2.07
N ASP A 257 4.09 10.26 2.41
CA ASP A 257 3.82 9.83 3.78
C ASP A 257 4.92 8.87 4.33
N GLY A 258 6.02 8.67 3.59
CA GLY A 258 7.14 7.79 3.99
C GLY A 258 6.98 6.32 3.59
N GLY A 259 5.83 5.92 3.04
CA GLY A 259 5.62 4.58 2.48
C GLY A 259 6.54 4.28 1.31
N THR A 260 7.05 3.05 1.19
CA THR A 260 7.87 2.63 0.04
C THR A 260 6.97 2.06 -1.06
N TYR A 261 7.17 2.51 -2.29
CA TYR A 261 6.52 1.95 -3.48
C TYR A 261 7.56 1.42 -4.48
N TYR A 262 7.15 0.50 -5.34
CA TYR A 262 7.95 -0.05 -6.42
C TYR A 262 7.25 0.16 -7.77
N THR A 263 7.93 0.72 -8.76
CA THR A 263 7.36 0.92 -10.12
C THR A 263 7.52 -0.35 -10.96
N PHE A 264 6.62 -0.59 -11.91
CA PHE A 264 6.71 -1.75 -12.80
C PHE A 264 6.22 -1.49 -14.24
N ASN A 265 6.75 -2.27 -15.18
CA ASN A 265 6.16 -2.43 -16.51
C ASN A 265 5.26 -3.69 -16.54
N ASP A 266 3.99 -3.52 -16.89
CA ASP A 266 3.03 -4.61 -17.12
C ASP A 266 2.84 -4.86 -18.63
N PRO A 267 3.32 -6.01 -19.15
CA PRO A 267 3.28 -6.30 -20.58
C PRO A 267 1.87 -6.64 -21.12
N ALA A 268 0.82 -6.78 -20.30
CA ALA A 268 -0.52 -7.25 -20.66
C ALA A 268 -1.37 -6.29 -21.53
N THR A 269 -0.75 -5.32 -22.18
CA THR A 269 -1.40 -4.34 -23.06
C THR A 269 -0.49 -3.97 -24.22
N SER A 270 -1.06 -3.60 -25.36
CA SER A 270 -0.33 -2.94 -26.47
C SER A 270 -0.11 -1.44 -26.24
N HIS A 271 -0.73 -0.86 -25.22
CA HIS A 271 -0.70 0.58 -24.95
C HIS A 271 0.38 0.91 -23.90
N ALA A 272 1.50 1.48 -24.33
CA ALA A 272 2.58 1.89 -23.43
C ALA A 272 2.12 2.86 -22.33
N SER A 273 1.17 3.77 -22.63
CA SER A 273 0.57 4.68 -21.64
C SER A 273 -0.22 3.99 -20.52
N LYS A 274 -0.58 2.71 -20.68
CA LYS A 274 -1.15 1.87 -19.61
C LYS A 274 -0.11 0.98 -18.96
N GLY A 275 0.74 0.32 -19.76
CA GLY A 275 1.64 -0.74 -19.28
C GLY A 275 3.05 -0.29 -18.85
N SER A 276 3.48 0.94 -19.16
CA SER A 276 4.77 1.46 -18.69
C SER A 276 4.70 1.94 -17.24
N ASP A 277 5.80 1.81 -16.51
CA ASP A 277 6.11 2.46 -15.24
C ASP A 277 5.98 4.00 -15.21
N ALA A 278 5.98 4.65 -16.38
CA ALA A 278 5.59 6.05 -16.53
C ALA A 278 4.10 6.30 -16.18
N ASN A 279 3.25 5.27 -16.23
CA ASN A 279 1.91 5.32 -15.67
C ASN A 279 1.99 5.25 -14.14
N VAL A 280 1.54 6.30 -13.46
CA VAL A 280 1.56 6.39 -11.99
C VAL A 280 0.74 5.31 -11.29
N ALA A 281 -0.19 4.63 -11.99
CA ALA A 281 -0.93 3.49 -11.46
C ALA A 281 -0.09 2.19 -11.41
N ASN A 282 1.01 2.08 -12.17
CA ASN A 282 1.86 0.90 -12.19
C ASN A 282 2.87 0.93 -11.04
N ARG A 283 2.33 0.89 -9.82
CA ARG A 283 3.07 0.93 -8.56
C ARG A 283 2.57 -0.12 -7.60
N PHE A 284 3.48 -0.94 -7.09
CA PHE A 284 3.22 -1.74 -5.91
C PHE A 284 3.45 -0.90 -4.66
N GLN A 285 2.48 -0.91 -3.75
CA GLN A 285 2.63 -0.50 -2.36
C GLN A 285 3.00 -1.70 -1.50
N VAL A 286 3.68 -1.47 -0.37
CA VAL A 286 3.85 -2.49 0.67
C VAL A 286 2.56 -2.57 1.50
N GLY A 287 1.83 -3.67 1.41
CA GLY A 287 0.64 -3.95 2.23
C GLY A 287 0.97 -4.23 3.69
N GLU A 288 -0.03 -4.19 4.56
CA GLU A 288 0.12 -4.42 6.02
C GLU A 288 0.75 -5.79 6.35
N ASN A 289 0.47 -6.81 5.52
CA ASN A 289 1.03 -8.16 5.58
C ASN A 289 2.45 -8.27 4.95
N GLY A 290 3.03 -7.16 4.51
CA GLY A 290 4.36 -7.06 3.91
C GLY A 290 4.45 -7.47 2.43
N VAL A 291 3.34 -7.90 1.81
CA VAL A 291 3.27 -8.23 0.37
C VAL A 291 3.28 -6.96 -0.48
N LEU A 292 3.67 -7.08 -1.75
CA LEU A 292 3.57 -6.00 -2.72
C LEU A 292 2.21 -6.06 -3.44
N VAL A 293 1.44 -4.98 -3.35
CA VAL A 293 0.05 -4.85 -3.83
C VAL A 293 -0.06 -3.67 -4.79
N SER A 294 -0.61 -3.88 -5.99
CA SER A 294 -1.05 -2.80 -6.87
C SER A 294 -2.59 -2.76 -6.89
N THR A 295 -3.17 -1.58 -6.71
CA THR A 295 -4.62 -1.40 -6.67
C THR A 295 -5.22 -1.39 -8.08
N GLY A 296 -6.44 -1.93 -8.23
CA GLY A 296 -7.17 -1.93 -9.49
C GLY A 296 -8.47 -2.71 -9.40
N ALA A 297 -9.06 -3.07 -10.54
CA ALA A 297 -10.29 -3.86 -10.58
C ALA A 297 -10.06 -5.31 -10.10
N THR A 298 -10.85 -5.78 -9.14
CA THR A 298 -10.74 -7.15 -8.62
C THR A 298 -11.25 -8.18 -9.63
N ALA A 299 -10.36 -9.06 -10.09
CA ALA A 299 -10.62 -10.24 -10.95
C ALA A 299 -11.40 -9.99 -12.27
N ARG A 300 -11.57 -8.74 -12.71
CA ARG A 300 -12.38 -8.34 -13.88
C ARG A 300 -11.69 -7.27 -14.72
N GLY A 301 -12.21 -6.99 -15.93
CA GLY A 301 -11.61 -6.01 -16.84
C GLY A 301 -10.29 -6.48 -17.48
N SER A 302 -9.55 -5.55 -18.07
CA SER A 302 -8.21 -5.83 -18.64
C SER A 302 -7.20 -6.11 -17.53
N VAL A 303 -6.26 -7.03 -17.76
CA VAL A 303 -5.26 -7.43 -16.74
C VAL A 303 -4.43 -6.25 -16.24
N VAL A 304 -4.01 -5.36 -17.14
CA VAL A 304 -3.24 -4.14 -16.81
C VAL A 304 -3.99 -3.13 -15.92
N ASP A 305 -5.31 -3.28 -15.77
CA ASP A 305 -6.15 -2.42 -14.94
C ASP A 305 -6.62 -3.12 -13.65
N ARG A 306 -6.06 -4.31 -13.33
CA ARG A 306 -6.47 -5.13 -12.18
C ARG A 306 -5.69 -4.87 -10.90
N HIS A 307 -6.35 -5.23 -9.81
CA HIS A 307 -5.68 -5.53 -8.55
C HIS A 307 -4.73 -6.73 -8.75
N ILE A 308 -3.47 -6.57 -8.35
CA ILE A 308 -2.45 -7.63 -8.43
C ILE A 308 -1.60 -7.67 -7.15
N GLU A 309 -1.29 -8.88 -6.67
CA GLU A 309 -0.41 -9.11 -5.51
C GLU A 309 0.76 -10.03 -5.89
N VAL A 310 1.96 -9.72 -5.39
CA VAL A 310 3.19 -10.49 -5.70
C VAL A 310 3.19 -11.84 -4.99
N SER A 311 3.17 -12.90 -5.80
CA SER A 311 3.22 -14.31 -5.39
C SER A 311 4.64 -14.88 -5.37
N MET A 312 5.53 -14.41 -6.25
CA MET A 312 6.96 -14.78 -6.26
C MET A 312 7.87 -13.70 -6.83
N VAL A 313 9.14 -13.70 -6.42
CA VAL A 313 10.21 -12.89 -7.03
C VAL A 313 11.19 -13.81 -7.77
N ARG A 314 11.44 -13.56 -9.06
CA ARG A 314 12.41 -14.32 -9.85
C ARG A 314 13.79 -13.71 -9.67
N ARG A 315 14.74 -14.52 -9.20
CA ARG A 315 16.13 -14.07 -9.07
C ARG A 315 16.76 -13.86 -10.45
N ASN A 316 17.67 -12.90 -10.52
CA ASN A 316 18.61 -12.68 -11.61
C ASN A 316 19.95 -13.36 -11.30
N ARG A 317 20.69 -13.74 -12.34
CA ARG A 317 22.17 -13.80 -12.33
C ARG A 317 22.72 -12.48 -12.89
#